data_AF-A0AAC8VQ37-F1
#
_entry.id   AF-A0AAC8VQ37-F1
#
_cell.length_a   1.000
_cell.length_b   1.000
_cell.length_c   1.000
_cell.angle_alpha   90.00
_cell.angle_beta   90.00
_cell.angle_gamma   90.00
#
_symmetry.space_group_name_H-M   'P 1'
#
loop_
_entity.id
_entity.type
_entity.pdbx_description
1 polymer ?
#
loop_
_entity_poly.entity_id
_entity_poly.type
_entity_poly.pdbx_seq_one_letter_code
_entity_poly.pdbx_strand_id
1 'polypeptide(L)'
;MSNSRSILDSSKSCAIVMEDSHGNDFSGMKVKNFDVGVSLNNSNNNNFSDSSFTNDENFHKTIDTIEQEMKSKVPVDDFVKISKTIEQMRNNYKGKDFKKSYLRFIEVTAQHVSIVAPFLPLLAPYIPSS
;
A
#
# COMPACT_ATOMS: atom_id res chain seq x y z
N MET A 1 4.65 7.33 32.89
CA MET A 1 3.61 7.92 32.03
C MET A 1 3.71 7.23 30.68
N SER A 2 2.64 6.53 30.27
CA SER A 2 2.64 5.58 29.15
C SER A 2 2.40 6.29 27.81
N ASN A 3 3.25 5.99 26.82
CA ASN A 3 3.20 6.49 25.44
C ASN A 3 2.15 5.78 24.55
N SER A 4 1.25 4.96 25.11
CA SER A 4 0.32 4.14 24.31
C SER A 4 -0.79 4.92 23.59
N ARG A 5 -1.05 6.18 23.95
CA ARG A 5 -2.13 6.97 23.34
C ARG A 5 -1.87 7.44 21.91
N SER A 6 -0.65 7.30 21.39
CA SER A 6 -0.30 7.82 20.06
C SER A 6 -0.66 6.89 18.89
N ILE A 7 -0.99 5.62 19.15
CA ILE A 7 -1.31 4.64 18.08
C ILE A 7 -2.79 4.68 17.70
N LEU A 8 -3.67 5.15 18.60
CA LEU A 8 -5.10 5.35 18.37
C LEU A 8 -5.42 6.71 17.73
N ASP A 9 -4.40 7.45 17.29
CA ASP A 9 -4.59 8.64 16.46
C ASP A 9 -5.37 8.19 15.21
N SER A 10 -6.54 8.78 14.97
CA SER A 10 -7.62 8.25 14.11
C SER A 10 -7.27 8.06 12.63
N SER A 11 -6.02 8.34 12.26
CA SER A 11 -5.47 8.21 10.91
C SER A 11 -4.71 6.91 10.67
N LYS A 12 -4.37 6.13 11.70
CA LYS A 12 -3.56 4.91 11.55
C LYS A 12 -4.37 3.63 11.78
N SER A 13 -4.25 2.72 10.82
CA SER A 13 -4.76 1.36 10.86
C SER A 13 -3.81 0.43 11.63
N CYS A 14 -4.34 -0.37 12.54
CA CYS A 14 -3.57 -1.36 13.29
C CYS A 14 -4.09 -2.76 13.00
N ALA A 15 -3.20 -3.71 12.70
CA ALA A 15 -3.57 -5.07 12.37
C ALA A 15 -4.06 -5.85 13.61
N ILE A 16 -3.38 -5.71 14.75
CA ILE A 16 -3.81 -6.29 16.03
C ILE A 16 -3.54 -5.29 17.16
N VAL A 17 -4.56 -5.05 17.97
CA VAL A 17 -4.41 -4.36 19.25
C VAL A 17 -4.77 -5.34 20.37
N MET A 18 -3.85 -5.53 21.30
CA MET A 18 -4.05 -6.33 22.51
C MET A 18 -3.88 -5.43 23.72
N GLU A 19 -4.92 -5.38 24.55
CA GLU A 19 -4.95 -4.65 25.81
C GLU A 19 -5.25 -5.65 26.92
N ASP A 20 -4.48 -5.61 28.02
CA ASP A 20 -4.65 -6.49 29.17
C ASP A 20 -4.76 -7.98 28.80
N SER A 21 -4.01 -8.39 27.77
CA SER A 21 -4.11 -9.71 27.14
C SER A 21 -2.92 -10.59 27.52
N HIS A 22 -3.19 -11.77 28.10
CA HIS A 22 -2.16 -12.64 28.63
C HIS A 22 -2.31 -14.09 28.17
N GLY A 23 -1.24 -14.71 27.66
CA GLY A 23 -1.21 -16.14 27.38
C GLY A 23 -1.92 -16.58 26.09
N ASN A 24 -2.10 -15.69 25.12
CA ASN A 24 -2.79 -16.03 23.87
C ASN A 24 -1.83 -16.64 22.83
N ASP A 25 -2.28 -17.67 22.11
CA ASP A 25 -1.59 -18.22 20.94
C ASP A 25 -2.33 -17.82 19.66
N PHE A 26 -1.64 -17.10 18.77
CA PHE A 26 -2.11 -16.73 17.45
C PHE A 26 -1.33 -17.50 16.39
N SER A 27 -2.02 -18.26 15.55
CA SER A 27 -1.38 -19.04 14.48
C SER A 27 -2.05 -18.83 13.13
N GLY A 28 -1.25 -18.87 12.05
CA GLY A 28 -1.74 -18.81 10.68
C GLY A 28 -2.35 -17.47 10.25
N MET A 29 -2.07 -16.38 10.97
CA MET A 29 -2.63 -15.07 10.64
C MET A 29 -1.98 -14.48 9.40
N LYS A 30 -2.78 -13.93 8.48
CA LYS A 30 -2.28 -13.13 7.35
C LYS A 30 -2.98 -11.79 7.35
N VAL A 31 -2.26 -10.73 7.72
CA VAL A 31 -2.80 -9.38 7.74
C VAL A 31 -2.03 -8.51 6.75
N LYS A 32 -2.75 -7.70 5.96
CA LYS A 32 -2.20 -6.83 4.93
C LYS A 32 -2.71 -5.41 5.07
N ASN A 33 -1.94 -4.44 4.60
CA ASN A 33 -2.31 -3.03 4.51
C ASN A 33 -2.68 -2.42 5.87
N PHE A 34 -1.72 -2.42 6.80
CA PHE A 34 -1.85 -1.80 8.11
C PHE A 34 -0.68 -0.82 8.32
N ASP A 35 -0.88 0.19 9.14
CA ASP A 35 0.18 1.13 9.53
C ASP A 35 0.98 0.59 10.72
N VAL A 36 0.33 -0.15 11.62
CA VAL A 36 0.94 -0.80 12.79
C VAL A 36 0.60 -2.29 12.80
N GLY A 37 1.63 -3.15 12.88
CA GLY A 37 1.45 -4.62 12.81
C GLY A 37 0.79 -5.19 14.05
N VAL A 38 1.42 -5.00 15.21
CA VAL A 38 0.87 -5.45 16.49
C VAL A 38 1.15 -4.39 17.54
N SER A 39 0.11 -3.98 18.27
CA SER A 39 0.19 -3.08 19.41
C SER A 39 -0.16 -3.84 20.68
N LEU A 40 0.78 -3.87 21.62
CA LEU A 40 0.63 -4.53 22.93
C LEU A 40 0.56 -3.47 24.02
N ASN A 41 -0.52 -3.43 24.79
CA ASN A 41 -0.65 -2.61 25.98
C ASN A 41 -0.96 -3.51 27.19
N ASN A 42 -0.10 -3.45 28.21
CA ASN A 42 -0.18 -4.31 29.40
C ASN A 42 -0.47 -5.79 29.06
N SER A 43 0.20 -6.32 28.05
CA SER A 43 -0.09 -7.64 27.47
C SER A 43 1.19 -8.48 27.43
N ASN A 44 1.11 -9.74 27.85
CA ASN A 44 2.28 -10.58 28.17
C ASN A 44 2.05 -12.01 27.67
N ASN A 45 3.12 -12.77 27.42
CA ASN A 45 3.04 -14.19 27.04
C ASN A 45 2.10 -14.47 25.86
N ASN A 46 1.99 -13.54 24.91
CA ASN A 46 1.27 -13.75 23.67
C ASN A 46 2.24 -14.27 22.62
N ASN A 47 1.86 -15.34 21.92
CA ASN A 47 2.71 -16.05 20.98
C ASN A 47 2.12 -15.96 19.57
N PHE A 48 3.00 -15.79 18.59
CA PHE A 48 2.65 -15.68 17.18
C PHE A 48 3.45 -16.70 16.40
N SER A 49 2.76 -17.69 15.83
CA SER A 49 3.36 -18.72 14.97
C SER A 49 2.75 -18.66 13.57
N ASP A 50 3.55 -18.96 12.54
CA ASP A 50 3.12 -18.98 11.13
C ASP A 50 2.29 -17.76 10.68
N SER A 51 2.55 -16.60 11.29
CA SER A 51 1.80 -15.38 11.08
C SER A 51 2.60 -14.39 10.23
N SER A 52 1.94 -13.77 9.26
CA SER A 52 2.55 -12.85 8.30
C SER A 52 1.81 -11.51 8.29
N PHE A 53 2.57 -10.45 8.51
CA PHE A 53 2.09 -9.07 8.53
C PHE A 53 2.80 -8.33 7.38
N THR A 54 2.08 -8.05 6.29
CA THR A 54 2.66 -7.37 5.12
C THR A 54 2.04 -5.98 4.92
N ASN A 55 2.85 -4.94 5.03
CA ASN A 55 2.40 -3.59 4.71
C ASN A 55 2.75 -3.26 3.23
N ASP A 56 1.73 -3.10 2.39
CA ASP A 56 1.88 -2.63 0.99
C ASP A 56 1.70 -1.10 0.85
N GLU A 57 1.76 -0.33 1.95
CA GLU A 57 1.68 1.15 1.92
C GLU A 57 2.62 1.76 0.87
N ASN A 58 3.78 1.16 0.61
CA ASN A 58 4.72 1.64 -0.39
C ASN A 58 4.12 1.67 -1.80
N PHE A 59 3.24 0.73 -2.15
CA PHE A 59 2.54 0.75 -3.43
C PHE A 59 1.56 1.91 -3.52
N HIS A 60 0.67 2.02 -2.53
CA HIS A 60 -0.35 3.07 -2.53
C HIS A 60 0.27 4.46 -2.47
N LYS A 61 1.29 4.66 -1.63
CA LYS A 61 2.07 5.91 -1.58
C LYS A 61 2.76 6.21 -2.91
N THR A 62 3.32 5.20 -3.58
CA THR A 62 3.92 5.37 -4.92
C THR A 62 2.88 5.80 -5.94
N ILE A 63 1.71 5.14 -5.97
CA ILE A 63 0.60 5.48 -6.88
C ILE A 63 0.07 6.88 -6.61
N ASP A 64 -0.10 7.28 -5.35
CA ASP A 64 -0.57 8.61 -4.98
C ASP A 64 0.45 9.69 -5.38
N THR A 65 1.75 9.40 -5.21
CA THR A 65 2.81 10.31 -5.65
C THR A 65 2.80 10.48 -7.17
N ILE A 66 2.67 9.39 -7.93
CA ILE A 66 2.53 9.44 -9.38
C ILE A 66 1.32 10.30 -9.78
N GLU A 67 0.17 10.12 -9.13
CA GLU A 67 -1.05 10.88 -9.44
C GLU A 67 -0.86 12.38 -9.22
N GLN A 68 -0.23 12.78 -8.12
CA GLN A 68 0.04 14.20 -7.83
C GLN A 68 1.07 14.80 -8.80
N GLU A 69 2.13 14.08 -9.13
CA GLU A 69 3.13 14.51 -10.10
C GLU A 69 2.52 14.70 -11.49
N MET A 70 1.66 13.78 -11.92
CA MET A 70 0.93 13.92 -13.19
C MET A 70 -0.05 15.08 -13.16
N LYS A 71 -0.83 15.24 -12.09
CA LYS A 71 -1.79 16.33 -11.95
C LYS A 71 -1.13 17.71 -12.02
N SER A 72 0.09 17.83 -11.50
CA SER A 72 0.81 19.11 -11.44
C SER A 72 1.60 19.45 -12.70
N LYS A 73 2.01 18.46 -13.49
CA LYS A 73 2.95 18.64 -14.63
C LYS A 73 2.35 18.36 -16.00
N VAL A 74 1.17 17.77 -16.08
CA VAL A 74 0.51 17.35 -17.33
C VAL A 74 -0.70 18.24 -17.61
N PRO A 75 -1.02 18.58 -18.88
CA PRO A 75 -2.26 19.25 -19.24
C PRO A 75 -3.50 18.51 -18.72
N VAL A 76 -4.53 19.27 -18.33
CA VAL A 76 -5.76 18.71 -17.69
C VAL A 76 -6.40 17.60 -18.54
N ASP A 77 -6.49 17.80 -19.86
CA ASP A 77 -7.12 16.82 -20.76
C ASP A 77 -6.38 15.48 -20.82
N ASP A 78 -5.06 15.51 -20.69
CA ASP A 78 -4.22 14.32 -20.63
C ASP A 78 -4.31 13.68 -19.25
N PHE A 79 -4.30 14.49 -18.18
CA PHE A 79 -4.46 14.00 -16.82
C PHE A 79 -5.76 13.21 -16.63
N VAL A 80 -6.88 13.66 -17.21
CA VAL A 80 -8.17 12.95 -17.14
C VAL A 80 -8.10 11.53 -17.73
N LYS A 81 -7.26 11.30 -18.74
CA LYS A 81 -7.05 9.95 -19.31
C LYS A 81 -6.11 9.13 -18.45
N ILE A 82 -5.04 9.75 -17.95
CA ILE A 82 -4.01 9.11 -17.13
C ILE A 82 -4.58 8.69 -15.77
N SER A 83 -5.35 9.54 -15.09
CA SER A 83 -5.93 9.28 -13.77
C SER A 83 -6.78 8.01 -13.75
N LYS A 84 -7.55 7.75 -14.81
CA LYS A 84 -8.32 6.50 -14.96
C LYS A 84 -7.43 5.26 -14.97
N THR A 85 -6.27 5.33 -15.60
CA THR A 85 -5.31 4.20 -15.61
C THR A 85 -4.59 4.03 -14.27
N ILE A 86 -4.28 5.15 -13.59
CA ILE A 86 -3.74 5.14 -12.23
C ILE A 86 -4.73 4.50 -11.25
N GLU A 87 -6.02 4.85 -11.33
CA GLU A 87 -7.07 4.25 -10.52
C GLU A 87 -7.21 2.74 -10.78
N GLN A 88 -7.14 2.33 -12.06
CA GLN A 88 -7.12 0.91 -12.42
C GLN A 88 -5.89 0.18 -11.88
N MET A 89 -4.72 0.82 -11.83
CA MET A 89 -3.55 0.25 -11.17
C MET A 89 -3.74 0.14 -9.67
N ARG A 90 -4.29 1.18 -9.03
CA ARG A 90 -4.62 1.21 -7.60
C ARG A 90 -5.55 0.06 -7.20
N ASN A 91 -6.56 -0.22 -8.02
CA ASN A 91 -7.56 -1.25 -7.74
C ASN A 91 -7.09 -2.67 -8.09
N ASN A 92 -6.21 -2.82 -9.09
CA ASN A 92 -5.82 -4.14 -9.62
C ASN A 92 -4.46 -4.65 -9.10
N TYR A 93 -3.77 -3.93 -8.21
CA TYR A 93 -2.37 -4.22 -7.81
C TYR A 93 -2.06 -5.60 -7.23
N LYS A 94 -3.09 -6.34 -6.80
CA LYS A 94 -2.98 -7.71 -6.28
C LYS A 94 -3.53 -8.78 -7.23
N GLY A 95 -3.95 -8.39 -8.43
CA GLY A 95 -4.61 -9.25 -9.41
C GLY A 95 -3.77 -9.53 -10.65
N LYS A 96 -4.16 -10.57 -11.40
CA LYS A 96 -3.60 -10.87 -12.73
C LYS A 96 -3.75 -9.69 -13.72
N ASP A 97 -4.70 -8.80 -13.43
CA ASP A 97 -4.99 -7.62 -14.23
C ASP A 97 -4.03 -6.44 -13.98
N PHE A 98 -3.17 -6.48 -12.95
CA PHE A 98 -2.21 -5.40 -12.71
C PHE A 98 -1.30 -5.17 -13.92
N LYS A 99 -0.79 -6.25 -14.53
CA LYS A 99 0.05 -6.17 -15.73
C LYS A 99 -0.66 -5.42 -16.86
N LYS A 100 -1.96 -5.65 -17.04
CA LYS A 100 -2.78 -4.97 -18.06
C LYS A 100 -2.98 -3.49 -17.73
N SER A 101 -3.29 -3.16 -16.47
CA SER A 101 -3.38 -1.77 -16.01
C SER A 101 -2.05 -1.03 -16.16
N TYR A 102 -0.93 -1.67 -15.81
CA TYR A 102 0.42 -1.12 -15.94
C TYR A 102 0.78 -0.84 -17.40
N LEU A 103 0.57 -1.79 -18.31
CA LEU A 103 0.84 -1.57 -19.74
C LEU A 103 0.02 -0.40 -20.29
N ARG A 104 -1.26 -0.34 -19.94
CA ARG A 104 -2.13 0.77 -20.36
C ARG A 104 -1.67 2.11 -19.77
N PHE A 105 -1.18 2.12 -18.54
CA PHE A 105 -0.58 3.30 -17.93
C PHE A 105 0.68 3.75 -18.71
N ILE A 106 1.59 2.85 -19.07
CA ILE A 106 2.76 3.18 -19.90
C ILE A 106 2.35 3.74 -21.26
N GLU A 107 1.33 3.16 -21.91
CA GLU A 107 0.82 3.64 -23.20
C GLU A 107 0.28 5.08 -23.10
N VAL A 108 -0.57 5.38 -22.11
CA VAL A 108 -1.17 6.72 -21.98
C VAL A 108 -0.19 7.76 -21.44
N THR A 109 0.88 7.33 -20.78
CA THR A 109 1.93 8.21 -20.25
C THR A 109 3.15 8.31 -21.16
N ALA A 110 3.15 7.70 -22.33
CA ALA A 110 4.30 7.67 -23.24
C ALA A 110 4.82 9.07 -23.62
N GLN A 111 3.92 10.04 -23.80
CA GLN A 111 4.27 11.44 -24.09
C GLN A 111 4.79 12.20 -22.86
N HIS A 112 4.56 11.65 -21.68
CA HIS A 112 4.89 12.22 -20.36
C HIS A 112 5.88 11.33 -19.59
N VAL A 113 6.64 10.49 -20.32
CA VAL A 113 7.47 9.42 -19.74
C VAL A 113 8.52 9.96 -18.76
N SER A 114 9.02 11.17 -18.98
CA SER A 114 10.00 11.82 -18.10
C SER A 114 9.47 12.07 -16.69
N ILE A 115 8.15 12.22 -16.52
CA ILE A 115 7.50 12.40 -15.21
C ILE A 115 7.38 11.05 -14.50
N VAL A 116 7.08 9.98 -15.23
CA VAL A 116 6.84 8.64 -14.64
C VAL A 116 8.09 7.77 -14.52
N ALA A 117 9.13 8.04 -15.30
CA ALA A 117 10.36 7.26 -15.34
C ALA A 117 10.99 7.00 -13.95
N PRO A 118 11.05 7.98 -13.02
CA PRO A 118 11.58 7.76 -11.67
C PRO A 118 10.80 6.71 -10.86
N PHE A 119 9.52 6.51 -11.18
CA PHE A 119 8.63 5.62 -10.43
C PHE A 119 8.54 4.21 -11.02
N LEU A 120 8.96 4.00 -12.27
CA LEU A 120 8.86 2.69 -12.93
C LEU A 120 9.59 1.57 -12.17
N PRO A 121 10.81 1.77 -11.62
CA PRO A 121 11.47 0.74 -10.83
C PRO A 121 10.69 0.37 -9.56
N LEU A 122 9.95 1.32 -8.97
CA LEU A 122 9.15 1.10 -7.77
C LEU A 122 7.89 0.27 -8.04
N LEU A 123 7.40 0.30 -9.28
CA LEU A 123 6.25 -0.48 -9.72
C LEU A 123 6.63 -1.89 -10.18
N ALA A 124 7.89 -2.13 -10.54
CA ALA A 124 8.38 -3.40 -11.08
C ALA A 124 8.09 -4.63 -10.19
N PRO A 125 8.24 -4.58 -8.85
CA PRO A 125 7.96 -5.73 -7.98
C PRO A 125 6.50 -6.20 -7.99
N TYR A 126 5.57 -5.33 -8.42
CA TYR A 126 4.14 -5.63 -8.45
C TYR A 126 3.69 -6.24 -9.78
N ILE A 127 4.57 -6.25 -10.80
CA ILE A 127 4.27 -6.87 -12.09
C ILE A 127 4.42 -8.38 -11.95
N PRO A 128 3.35 -9.17 -12.14
CA PRO A 128 3.42 -10.62 -12.05
C PRO A 128 4.47 -11.18 -13.01
N SER A 129 5.37 -12.02 -12.50
CA SER A 129 6.21 -12.88 -13.31
C SER A 129 5.31 -13.86 -14.06
N SER A 130 5.49 -13.97 -15.38
CA SER A 130 4.71 -14.85 -16.27
C SER A 130 4.63 -16.28 -15.77
#